data_AF-A0A1Z4LYH3-F1
#
_entry.id   AF-A0A1Z4LYH3-F1
#
_cell.length_a   1.000
_cell.length_b   1.000
_cell.length_c   1.000
_cell.angle_alpha   90.00
_cell.angle_beta   90.00
_cell.angle_gamma   90.00
#
_symmetry.space_group_name_H-M   'P 1'
#
loop_
_entity.id
_entity.type
_entity.pdbx_description
1 polymer ?
#
loop_
_entity_poly.entity_id
_entity_poly.type
_entity_poly.pdbx_seq_one_letter_code
_entity_poly.pdbx_strand_id
1 'polypeptide(L)'
;MKLKNISNLLTKEQVKADKQLVTEIQLNLKSLGLYPGGKLIDGDYGPMTEGAVKQFCQAMDLPLLRFDKNFAWKLLITKQLPFILQTANNQESIFQKLLATGRKTRLSGDDVAAFLHRDIKNSTYINQIKEYSNRLAAKYETQSINSTYNNYHQRGIIPNIENQSLNFLNSEITEACVCIGQFDSEQIKTRWLGKNALTKNQFWSATKIIPTLNVVCAANSKYGRLDIENCYLNNKYNFQDIVLDIVSYQNKIASSNSAAAMLKRFQTPLDLENWLKSITGNQQLEFRSGYGETPFISQPSLFDKLTGKQILNAAPTGLEIDKNYLSAYDLTRLMSMLGWHLHINQSARLPGAQWHSLKDIIYAMGHDKARYAEVALETLGLEKTILNPVIFSKLGYGYSNSRNKFEITYTAFLQFIDERFKTGTQLGKLRTLAMTLRGVTNPGNNKWAELDARMAAGVTEIIRKIVTEEI
;
A
#
# COMPACT_ATOMS: atom_id res chain seq x y z
N MET A 1 18.25 -27.53 7.20
CA MET A 1 17.93 -28.34 5.99
C MET A 1 16.92 -27.58 5.15
N LYS A 2 16.95 -27.72 3.82
CA LYS A 2 15.93 -27.12 2.92
C LYS A 2 14.82 -28.12 2.62
N LEU A 3 13.59 -27.67 2.41
CA LEU A 3 12.44 -28.51 2.03
C LEU A 3 12.76 -29.42 0.84
N LYS A 4 13.39 -28.86 -0.21
CA LYS A 4 13.75 -29.60 -1.42
C LYS A 4 14.76 -30.74 -1.19
N ASN A 5 15.43 -30.76 -0.03
CA ASN A 5 16.44 -31.77 0.30
C ASN A 5 15.86 -32.92 1.14
N ILE A 6 14.56 -32.89 1.51
CA ILE A 6 13.93 -33.98 2.26
C ILE A 6 13.80 -35.20 1.33
N SER A 7 14.63 -36.21 1.58
CA SER A 7 14.62 -37.49 0.86
C SER A 7 14.02 -38.63 1.69
N ASN A 8 14.18 -38.58 3.01
CA ASN A 8 13.72 -39.59 3.97
C ASN A 8 12.62 -39.03 4.88
N LEU A 9 11.89 -39.92 5.56
CA LEU A 9 10.92 -39.52 6.57
C LEU A 9 11.64 -38.88 7.77
N LEU A 10 11.21 -37.67 8.13
CA LEU A 10 11.67 -36.97 9.33
C LEU A 10 10.66 -37.12 10.46
N THR A 11 11.16 -37.29 11.68
CA THR A 11 10.32 -37.20 12.88
C THR A 11 9.95 -35.74 13.16
N LYS A 12 8.89 -35.54 13.95
CA LYS A 12 8.46 -34.21 14.39
C LYS A 12 9.59 -33.49 15.14
N GLU A 13 10.34 -34.21 15.96
CA GLU A 13 11.45 -33.69 16.76
C GLU A 13 12.61 -33.23 15.86
N GLN A 14 12.91 -33.98 14.79
CA GLN A 14 13.92 -33.59 13.80
C GLN A 14 13.51 -32.31 13.06
N VAL A 15 12.24 -32.17 12.69
CA VAL A 15 11.73 -30.93 12.08
C VAL A 15 11.78 -29.78 13.07
N LYS A 16 11.33 -29.98 14.31
CA LYS A 16 11.36 -28.98 15.38
C LYS A 16 12.77 -28.44 15.66
N ALA A 17 13.78 -29.31 15.62
CA ALA A 17 15.16 -28.93 15.88
C ALA A 17 15.80 -28.12 14.74
N ASP A 18 15.26 -28.18 13.52
CA ASP A 18 15.82 -27.52 12.34
C ASP A 18 15.09 -26.19 12.04
N LYS A 19 15.56 -25.12 12.69
CA LYS A 19 15.01 -23.76 12.56
C LYS A 19 14.87 -23.30 11.10
N GLN A 20 15.85 -23.63 10.25
CA GLN A 20 15.82 -23.26 8.84
C GLN A 20 14.70 -23.98 8.10
N LEU A 21 14.53 -25.28 8.33
CA LEU A 21 13.46 -26.05 7.74
C LEU A 21 12.09 -25.54 8.19
N VAL A 22 11.91 -25.26 9.48
CA VAL A 22 10.66 -24.72 10.01
C VAL A 22 10.34 -23.37 9.37
N THR A 23 11.33 -22.50 9.21
CA THR A 23 11.18 -21.22 8.51
C THR A 23 10.70 -21.43 7.07
N GLU A 24 11.29 -22.38 6.32
CA GLU A 24 10.84 -22.70 4.96
C GLU A 24 9.41 -23.26 4.93
N ILE A 25 9.02 -24.08 5.91
CA ILE A 25 7.65 -24.59 6.05
C ILE A 25 6.68 -23.43 6.32
N GLN A 26 6.97 -22.58 7.31
CA GLN A 26 6.15 -21.41 7.65
C GLN A 26 5.98 -20.48 6.44
N LEU A 27 7.05 -20.16 5.71
CA LEU A 27 6.99 -19.32 4.51
C LEU A 27 6.08 -19.90 3.43
N ASN A 28 6.16 -21.21 3.17
CA ASN A 28 5.31 -21.84 2.17
C ASN A 28 3.84 -21.93 2.61
N LEU A 29 3.57 -22.23 3.88
CA LEU A 29 2.21 -22.23 4.44
C LEU A 29 1.61 -20.81 4.44
N LYS A 30 2.45 -19.81 4.70
CA LYS A 30 2.09 -18.39 4.64
C LYS A 30 1.64 -17.97 3.24
N SER A 31 2.38 -18.38 2.21
CA SER A 31 1.99 -18.11 0.82
C SER A 31 0.71 -18.83 0.37
N LEU A 32 0.28 -19.86 1.12
CA LEU A 32 -1.00 -20.55 0.93
C LEU A 32 -2.13 -20.00 1.81
N GLY A 33 -1.87 -18.97 2.62
CA GLY A 33 -2.85 -18.37 3.55
C GLY A 33 -3.13 -19.16 4.82
N LEU A 34 -2.34 -20.22 5.09
CA LEU A 34 -2.48 -21.08 6.27
C LEU A 34 -1.72 -20.58 7.50
N TYR A 35 -0.71 -19.71 7.31
CA TYR A 35 0.15 -19.23 8.39
C TYR A 35 0.36 -17.70 8.27
N PRO A 36 0.40 -16.94 9.38
CA PRO A 36 0.64 -15.50 9.31
C PRO A 36 2.12 -15.19 9.03
N GLY A 37 2.36 -14.13 8.28
CA GLY A 37 3.70 -13.67 7.92
C GLY A 37 4.29 -12.68 8.91
N GLY A 38 5.29 -11.94 8.42
CA GLY A 38 5.96 -10.90 9.20
C GLY A 38 6.79 -11.49 10.33
N LYS A 39 6.70 -10.86 11.51
CA LYS A 39 7.51 -11.25 12.70
C LYS A 39 7.13 -12.63 13.28
N LEU A 40 6.09 -13.29 12.78
CA LEU A 40 5.68 -14.66 13.19
C LEU A 40 6.35 -15.77 12.36
N ILE A 41 7.12 -15.41 11.33
CA ILE A 41 8.07 -16.31 10.67
C ILE A 41 9.34 -16.32 11.53
N ASP A 42 9.34 -17.16 12.56
CA ASP A 42 10.36 -17.21 13.61
C ASP A 42 11.24 -18.46 13.53
N GLY A 43 10.84 -19.46 12.73
CA GLY A 43 11.50 -20.76 12.67
C GLY A 43 11.19 -21.66 13.87
N ASP A 44 10.21 -21.29 14.69
CA ASP A 44 9.79 -22.07 15.86
C ASP A 44 8.56 -22.93 15.52
N TYR A 45 8.69 -24.24 15.74
CA TYR A 45 7.60 -25.18 15.48
C TYR A 45 6.71 -25.28 16.74
N GLY A 46 5.83 -24.29 16.88
CA GLY A 46 4.81 -24.22 17.93
C GLY A 46 3.42 -24.69 17.48
N PRO A 47 2.39 -24.50 18.34
CA PRO A 47 1.01 -24.89 18.04
C PRO A 47 0.44 -24.27 16.77
N MET A 48 0.86 -23.05 16.41
CA MET A 48 0.42 -22.37 15.19
C MET A 48 0.98 -23.05 13.93
N THR A 49 2.28 -23.35 13.93
CA THR A 49 2.94 -24.07 12.83
C THR A 49 2.35 -25.46 12.68
N GLU A 50 2.13 -26.17 13.79
CA GLU A 50 1.51 -27.50 13.78
C GLU A 50 0.08 -27.47 13.23
N GLY A 51 -0.74 -26.49 13.66
CA GLY A 51 -2.10 -26.31 13.16
C GLY A 51 -2.14 -26.04 11.66
N ALA A 52 -1.25 -25.19 11.15
CA ALA A 52 -1.15 -24.89 9.73
C ALA A 52 -0.67 -26.11 8.91
N VAL A 53 0.30 -26.88 9.41
CA VAL A 53 0.72 -28.14 8.78
C VAL A 53 -0.43 -29.15 8.73
N LYS A 54 -1.20 -29.30 9.82
CA LYS A 54 -2.37 -30.20 9.84
C LYS A 54 -3.40 -29.82 8.79
N GLN A 55 -3.74 -28.53 8.70
CA GLN A 55 -4.67 -28.03 7.67
C GLN A 55 -4.14 -28.27 6.26
N PHE A 56 -2.84 -28.07 6.03
CA PHE A 56 -2.22 -28.37 4.74
C PHE A 56 -2.30 -29.86 4.40
N CYS A 57 -1.93 -30.74 5.34
CA CYS A 57 -2.01 -32.19 5.15
C CYS A 57 -3.44 -32.63 4.82
N GLN A 58 -4.44 -32.12 5.54
CA GLN A 58 -5.86 -32.41 5.28
C GLN A 58 -6.28 -31.94 3.88
N ALA A 59 -5.91 -30.73 3.49
CA ALA A 59 -6.27 -30.18 2.18
C ALA A 59 -5.61 -30.91 1.01
N MET A 60 -4.48 -31.57 1.24
CA MET A 60 -3.71 -32.28 0.23
C MET A 60 -3.85 -33.81 0.29
N ASP A 61 -4.73 -34.32 1.15
CA ASP A 61 -4.90 -35.75 1.43
C ASP A 61 -3.57 -36.46 1.78
N LEU A 62 -2.81 -35.84 2.68
CA LEU A 62 -1.54 -36.35 3.18
C LEU A 62 -1.69 -36.90 4.60
N PRO A 63 -0.92 -37.95 4.97
CA PRO A 63 -0.84 -38.41 6.35
C PRO A 63 -0.45 -37.26 7.29
N LEU A 64 -1.20 -37.11 8.40
CA LEU A 64 -1.00 -36.02 9.35
C LEU A 64 0.40 -36.05 9.95
N LEU A 65 1.08 -34.90 9.94
CA LEU A 65 2.40 -34.69 10.55
C LEU A 65 3.49 -35.67 10.06
N ARG A 66 3.35 -36.20 8.84
CA ARG A 66 4.37 -37.03 8.19
C ARG A 66 5.24 -36.15 7.28
N PHE A 67 6.47 -35.89 7.69
CA PHE A 67 7.41 -35.01 6.98
C PHE A 67 8.35 -35.80 6.08
N ASP A 68 7.84 -36.25 4.93
CA ASP A 68 8.62 -36.96 3.93
C ASP A 68 8.75 -36.17 2.62
N LYS A 69 9.38 -36.80 1.61
CA LYS A 69 9.54 -36.23 0.27
C LYS A 69 8.22 -35.80 -0.36
N ASN A 70 7.12 -36.52 -0.13
CA ASN A 70 5.82 -36.20 -0.71
C ASN A 70 5.23 -34.93 -0.06
N PHE A 71 5.29 -34.82 1.27
CA PHE A 71 4.91 -33.59 1.99
C PHE A 71 5.70 -32.38 1.46
N ALA A 72 7.03 -32.50 1.41
CA ALA A 72 7.90 -31.42 0.98
C ALA A 72 7.61 -31.00 -0.47
N TRP A 73 7.47 -31.97 -1.38
CA TRP A 73 7.16 -31.71 -2.77
C TRP A 73 5.81 -31.02 -2.93
N LYS A 74 4.73 -31.54 -2.33
CA LYS A 74 3.40 -30.92 -2.38
C LYS A 74 3.43 -29.50 -1.83
N LEU A 75 4.09 -29.26 -0.69
CA LEU A 75 4.15 -27.92 -0.09
C LEU A 75 4.87 -26.90 -1.00
N LEU A 76 5.91 -27.35 -1.72
CA LEU A 76 6.63 -26.52 -2.68
C LEU A 76 5.78 -26.22 -3.93
N ILE A 77 5.16 -27.25 -4.53
CA ILE A 77 4.48 -27.11 -5.83
C ILE A 77 3.05 -26.59 -5.75
N THR A 78 2.37 -26.72 -4.61
CA THR A 78 1.02 -26.19 -4.44
C THR A 78 1.08 -24.67 -4.54
N LYS A 79 0.37 -24.12 -5.54
CA LYS A 79 0.28 -22.69 -5.77
C LYS A 79 -0.85 -22.04 -4.96
N GLN A 80 -1.94 -22.77 -4.71
CA GLN A 80 -3.09 -22.24 -4.00
C GLN A 80 -3.90 -23.38 -3.36
N LEU A 81 -4.62 -23.04 -2.30
CA LEU A 81 -5.68 -23.85 -1.72
C LEU A 81 -7.03 -23.14 -1.94
N PRO A 82 -7.89 -23.60 -2.86
CA PRO A 82 -9.11 -22.87 -3.25
C PRO A 82 -10.04 -22.50 -2.09
N PHE A 83 -10.14 -23.37 -1.07
CA PHE A 83 -11.00 -23.14 0.10
C PHE A 83 -10.60 -21.89 0.90
N ILE A 84 -9.32 -21.47 0.87
CA ILE A 84 -8.84 -20.28 1.59
C ILE A 84 -9.55 -19.04 1.06
N LEU A 85 -9.66 -18.92 -0.25
CA LEU A 85 -10.36 -17.79 -0.86
C LEU A 85 -11.89 -17.90 -0.69
N GLN A 86 -12.44 -19.11 -0.81
CA GLN A 86 -13.89 -19.35 -0.66
C GLN A 86 -14.39 -19.01 0.75
N THR A 87 -13.64 -19.39 1.78
CA THR A 87 -14.01 -19.13 3.19
C THR A 87 -13.69 -17.71 3.66
N ALA A 88 -12.89 -16.95 2.89
CA ALA A 88 -12.55 -15.57 3.21
C ALA A 88 -13.74 -14.59 3.08
N ASN A 89 -14.88 -15.02 2.53
CA ASN A 89 -16.11 -14.21 2.51
C ASN A 89 -16.70 -14.00 3.92
N ASN A 90 -16.32 -14.81 4.91
CA ASN A 90 -16.66 -14.60 6.31
C ASN A 90 -15.73 -13.54 6.93
N GLN A 91 -16.14 -12.28 6.81
CA GLN A 91 -15.36 -11.12 7.27
C GLN A 91 -15.05 -11.16 8.77
N GLU A 92 -15.96 -11.67 9.60
CA GLU A 92 -15.71 -11.75 11.04
C GLU A 92 -14.66 -12.82 11.37
N SER A 93 -14.68 -13.96 10.69
CA SER A 93 -13.61 -14.97 10.81
C SER A 93 -12.25 -14.41 10.38
N ILE A 94 -12.21 -13.64 9.28
CA ILE A 94 -10.98 -12.99 8.82
C ILE A 94 -10.49 -11.96 9.84
N PHE A 95 -11.39 -11.13 10.37
CA PHE A 95 -11.07 -10.17 11.42
C PHE A 95 -10.52 -10.85 12.67
N GLN A 96 -11.17 -11.90 13.19
CA GLN A 96 -10.71 -12.61 14.38
C GLN A 96 -9.35 -13.27 14.16
N LYS A 97 -9.11 -13.85 12.97
CA LYS A 97 -7.79 -14.38 12.59
C LYS A 97 -6.72 -13.29 12.62
N LEU A 98 -6.99 -12.15 12.00
CA LEU A 98 -6.04 -11.03 11.95
C LEU A 98 -5.83 -10.37 13.33
N LEU A 99 -6.87 -10.26 14.15
CA LEU A 99 -6.77 -9.77 15.53
C LEU A 99 -5.90 -10.69 16.39
N ALA A 100 -6.10 -12.01 16.29
CA ALA A 100 -5.26 -12.98 16.98
C ALA A 100 -3.79 -12.90 16.54
N THR A 101 -3.54 -12.74 15.23
CA THR A 101 -2.21 -12.48 14.69
C THR A 101 -1.61 -11.18 15.23
N GLY A 102 -2.38 -10.09 15.22
CA GLY A 102 -1.94 -8.79 15.71
C GLY A 102 -1.55 -8.83 17.18
N ARG A 103 -2.37 -9.48 18.02
CA ARG A 103 -2.11 -9.64 19.47
C ARG A 103 -0.91 -10.53 19.79
N LYS A 104 -0.59 -11.51 18.93
CA LYS A 104 0.58 -12.40 19.09
C LYS A 104 1.86 -11.79 18.54
N THR A 105 1.76 -10.78 17.68
CA THR A 105 2.93 -10.17 17.05
C THR A 105 3.66 -9.28 18.05
N ARG A 106 4.95 -9.56 18.29
CA ARG A 106 5.78 -8.71 19.15
C ARG A 106 6.05 -7.35 18.50
N LEU A 107 5.51 -6.30 19.10
CA LEU A 107 5.79 -4.91 18.70
C LEU A 107 7.20 -4.49 19.15
N SER A 108 7.79 -3.50 18.48
CA SER A 108 9.16 -3.03 18.73
C SER A 108 9.17 -1.53 18.97
N GLY A 109 9.87 -1.06 20.01
CA GLY A 109 9.95 0.38 20.32
C GLY A 109 8.58 1.02 20.43
N ASP A 110 8.34 2.07 19.63
CA ASP A 110 7.11 2.86 19.60
C ASP A 110 6.03 2.32 18.63
N ASP A 111 6.19 1.09 18.11
CA ASP A 111 5.17 0.47 17.27
C ASP A 111 3.87 0.28 18.08
N VAL A 112 2.76 0.82 17.57
CA VAL A 112 1.44 0.73 18.25
C VAL A 112 0.56 -0.43 17.73
N ALA A 113 0.91 -0.98 16.56
CA ALA A 113 0.06 -1.89 15.80
C ALA A 113 0.88 -2.81 14.88
N ALA A 114 0.46 -4.06 14.72
CA ALA A 114 1.27 -5.12 14.10
C ALA A 114 1.38 -5.00 12.58
N PHE A 115 0.27 -4.72 11.90
CA PHE A 115 0.21 -4.66 10.44
C PHE A 115 0.60 -3.28 9.92
N LEU A 116 0.20 -2.23 10.64
CA LEU A 116 0.64 -0.85 10.42
C LEU A 116 2.17 -0.72 10.49
N HIS A 117 2.81 -1.41 11.43
CA HIS A 117 4.26 -1.44 11.62
C HIS A 117 4.89 -2.76 11.21
N ARG A 118 4.33 -3.42 10.19
CA ARG A 118 4.91 -4.68 9.68
C ARG A 118 6.33 -4.47 9.15
N ASP A 119 6.67 -3.26 8.70
CA ASP A 119 8.01 -2.84 8.26
C ASP A 119 8.44 -3.49 6.93
N ILE A 120 9.17 -2.74 6.11
CA ILE A 120 9.55 -3.18 4.77
C ILE A 120 10.48 -4.39 4.79
N LYS A 121 11.30 -4.54 5.85
CA LYS A 121 12.18 -5.72 6.02
C LYS A 121 11.43 -7.06 6.07
N ASN A 122 10.13 -7.02 6.38
CA ASN A 122 9.26 -8.19 6.44
C ASN A 122 8.40 -8.38 5.18
N SER A 123 8.63 -7.57 4.14
CA SER A 123 7.93 -7.68 2.86
C SER A 123 8.48 -8.83 2.02
N THR A 124 7.57 -9.60 1.40
CA THR A 124 7.92 -10.64 0.43
C THR A 124 8.34 -10.04 -0.92
N TYR A 125 8.04 -8.76 -1.16
CA TYR A 125 8.25 -8.06 -2.42
C TYR A 125 9.33 -6.98 -2.36
N ILE A 126 10.09 -6.85 -1.27
CA ILE A 126 11.13 -5.83 -1.10
C ILE A 126 12.13 -5.80 -2.27
N ASN A 127 12.60 -6.97 -2.71
CA ASN A 127 13.55 -7.10 -3.82
C ASN A 127 12.96 -6.74 -5.19
N GLN A 128 11.65 -6.54 -5.27
CA GLN A 128 10.92 -6.21 -6.50
C GLN A 128 10.58 -4.72 -6.62
N ILE A 129 10.80 -3.91 -5.57
CA ILE A 129 10.46 -2.47 -5.58
C ILE A 129 11.14 -1.73 -6.73
N LYS A 130 12.40 -2.07 -7.03
CA LYS A 130 13.15 -1.49 -8.15
C LYS A 130 12.49 -1.72 -9.53
N GLU A 131 11.63 -2.74 -9.66
CA GLU A 131 10.93 -3.06 -10.90
C GLU A 131 9.54 -2.42 -10.99
N TYR A 132 9.07 -1.74 -9.94
CA TYR A 132 7.70 -1.22 -9.90
C TYR A 132 7.43 -0.21 -11.02
N SER A 133 8.33 0.74 -11.25
CA SER A 133 8.19 1.70 -12.35
C SER A 133 8.15 0.99 -13.71
N ASN A 134 9.05 0.03 -13.97
CA ASN A 134 9.06 -0.75 -15.22
C ASN A 134 7.73 -1.48 -15.44
N ARG A 135 7.17 -2.10 -14.39
CA ARG A 135 5.88 -2.79 -14.44
C ARG A 135 4.71 -1.85 -14.66
N LEU A 136 4.74 -0.66 -14.06
CA LEU A 136 3.72 0.37 -14.30
C LEU A 136 3.82 0.97 -15.70
N ALA A 137 5.00 0.96 -16.33
CA ALA A 137 5.16 1.39 -17.71
C ALA A 137 4.76 0.32 -18.73
N ALA A 138 4.66 -0.95 -18.31
CA ALA A 138 4.29 -2.05 -19.19
C ALA A 138 2.88 -1.85 -19.77
N LYS A 139 2.73 -2.22 -21.04
CA LYS A 139 1.43 -2.33 -21.70
C LYS A 139 0.84 -3.70 -21.40
N TYR A 140 -0.47 -3.73 -21.21
CA TYR A 140 -1.21 -4.96 -20.94
C TYR A 140 -2.26 -5.18 -22.03
N GLU A 141 -2.50 -6.45 -22.35
CA GLU A 141 -3.55 -6.80 -23.31
C GLU A 141 -4.92 -6.39 -22.80
N THR A 142 -5.78 -6.00 -23.76
CA THR A 142 -7.14 -5.56 -23.49
C THR A 142 -7.99 -6.76 -23.05
N GLN A 143 -8.74 -6.57 -21.98
CA GLN A 143 -9.74 -7.54 -21.53
C GLN A 143 -11.13 -7.00 -21.85
N SER A 144 -12.11 -7.88 -22.09
CA SER A 144 -13.50 -7.47 -22.26
C SER A 144 -13.95 -6.62 -21.06
N ILE A 145 -14.35 -5.37 -21.33
CA ILE A 145 -14.64 -4.38 -20.29
C ILE A 145 -16.12 -4.41 -19.94
N ASN A 146 -16.40 -4.46 -18.65
CA ASN A 146 -17.77 -4.30 -18.17
C ASN A 146 -18.24 -2.85 -18.40
N SER A 147 -19.47 -2.69 -18.88
CA SER A 147 -20.17 -1.40 -19.06
C SER A 147 -20.12 -0.46 -17.83
N THR A 148 -19.86 -0.97 -16.63
CA THR A 148 -19.72 -0.18 -15.40
C THR A 148 -18.42 0.64 -15.32
N TYR A 149 -17.45 0.40 -16.21
CA TYR A 149 -16.18 1.12 -16.25
C TYR A 149 -16.24 2.33 -17.19
N ASN A 150 -15.83 3.49 -16.68
CA ASN A 150 -15.86 4.76 -17.38
C ASN A 150 -14.46 5.25 -17.71
N ASN A 151 -14.32 6.14 -18.68
CA ASN A 151 -13.05 6.77 -18.97
C ASN A 151 -12.49 7.47 -17.71
N TYR A 152 -11.16 7.42 -17.54
CA TYR A 152 -10.51 8.16 -16.47
C TYR A 152 -10.75 9.67 -16.65
N HIS A 153 -11.36 10.31 -15.64
CA HIS A 153 -11.80 11.71 -15.75
C HIS A 153 -10.62 12.68 -15.80
N GLN A 154 -10.79 13.83 -16.44
CA GLN A 154 -9.78 14.89 -16.50
C GLN A 154 -9.50 15.49 -15.11
N ARG A 155 -8.38 16.21 -14.96
CA ARG A 155 -8.10 16.99 -13.73
C ARG A 155 -9.24 17.94 -13.41
N GLY A 156 -9.52 18.13 -12.12
CA GLY A 156 -10.53 19.09 -11.66
C GLY A 156 -11.97 18.57 -11.72
N ILE A 157 -12.19 17.34 -12.20
CA ILE A 157 -13.52 16.71 -12.27
C ILE A 157 -13.56 15.55 -11.29
N ILE A 158 -14.53 15.59 -10.37
CA ILE A 158 -14.85 14.47 -9.49
C ILE A 158 -15.61 13.42 -10.34
N PRO A 159 -15.14 12.16 -10.41
CA PRO A 159 -15.85 11.09 -11.10
C PRO A 159 -17.13 10.72 -10.38
N ASN A 160 -18.04 9.99 -11.05
CA ASN A 160 -19.16 9.38 -10.35
C ASN A 160 -18.65 8.30 -9.38
N ILE A 161 -18.78 8.54 -8.07
CA ILE A 161 -18.38 7.61 -7.00
C ILE A 161 -19.63 6.89 -6.50
N GLU A 162 -19.60 5.55 -6.55
CA GLU A 162 -20.66 4.70 -6.01
C GLU A 162 -20.61 4.72 -4.46
N ASN A 163 -21.25 5.70 -3.84
CA ASN A 163 -21.07 6.08 -2.42
C ASN A 163 -21.41 5.02 -1.36
N GLN A 164 -22.02 3.89 -1.75
CA GLN A 164 -22.43 2.82 -0.84
C GLN A 164 -21.82 1.46 -1.21
N SER A 165 -21.05 1.37 -2.28
CA SER A 165 -20.48 0.10 -2.75
C SER A 165 -19.43 -0.47 -1.80
N LEU A 166 -18.89 0.35 -0.87
CA LEU A 166 -17.98 -0.07 0.19
C LEU A 166 -18.65 -0.20 1.57
N ASN A 167 -19.99 -0.22 1.66
CA ASN A 167 -20.71 -0.37 2.94
C ASN A 167 -20.51 -1.72 3.63
N PHE A 168 -19.97 -2.72 2.91
CA PHE A 168 -19.55 -3.98 3.52
C PHE A 168 -18.36 -3.80 4.48
N LEU A 169 -17.60 -2.70 4.40
CA LEU A 169 -16.52 -2.41 5.33
C LEU A 169 -17.07 -2.14 6.73
N ASN A 170 -16.37 -2.63 7.76
CA ASN A 170 -16.72 -2.41 9.15
C ASN A 170 -17.02 -0.92 9.47
N SER A 171 -17.94 -0.67 10.40
CA SER A 171 -18.35 0.69 10.80
C SER A 171 -17.22 1.57 11.33
N GLU A 172 -16.16 0.98 11.90
CA GLU A 172 -14.95 1.70 12.32
C GLU A 172 -14.11 2.19 11.14
N ILE A 173 -14.24 1.61 9.94
CA ILE A 173 -13.72 2.21 8.71
C ILE A 173 -14.76 3.22 8.22
N THR A 174 -14.61 4.47 8.65
CA THR A 174 -15.61 5.53 8.50
C THR A 174 -15.60 6.16 7.11
N GLU A 175 -14.41 6.29 6.49
CA GLU A 175 -14.25 6.79 5.13
C GLU A 175 -13.41 5.83 4.30
N ALA A 176 -13.85 5.55 3.08
CA ALA A 176 -13.10 4.77 2.11
C ALA A 176 -13.41 5.22 0.68
N CYS A 177 -12.41 5.14 -0.17
CA CYS A 177 -12.55 5.27 -1.61
C CYS A 177 -11.65 4.24 -2.29
N VAL A 178 -12.16 3.56 -3.32
CA VAL A 178 -11.41 2.62 -4.16
C VAL A 178 -11.64 2.98 -5.62
N CYS A 179 -10.56 3.09 -6.39
CA CYS A 179 -10.62 3.24 -7.83
C CYS A 179 -10.03 2.00 -8.48
N ILE A 180 -10.87 1.23 -9.16
CA ILE A 180 -10.47 -0.01 -9.85
C ILE A 180 -10.22 0.33 -11.31
N GLY A 181 -9.11 -0.15 -11.86
CA GLY A 181 -8.73 0.08 -13.25
C GLY A 181 -8.84 -1.18 -14.12
N GLN A 182 -9.26 -1.01 -15.36
CA GLN A 182 -9.23 -2.03 -16.41
C GLN A 182 -8.75 -1.39 -17.72
N PHE A 183 -7.88 -2.07 -18.46
CA PHE A 183 -7.31 -1.55 -19.71
C PHE A 183 -8.23 -1.79 -20.90
N ASP A 184 -8.49 -0.71 -21.65
CA ASP A 184 -9.12 -0.66 -22.97
C ASP A 184 -8.14 -0.10 -23.99
N SER A 185 -7.60 -0.94 -24.88
CA SER A 185 -6.80 -0.47 -26.01
C SER A 185 -5.72 0.56 -25.59
N GLU A 186 -4.93 0.23 -24.55
CA GLU A 186 -3.90 1.05 -23.90
C GLU A 186 -4.37 2.18 -22.96
N GLN A 187 -5.64 2.56 -22.96
CA GLN A 187 -6.18 3.51 -21.99
C GLN A 187 -6.83 2.79 -20.83
N ILE A 188 -6.66 3.34 -19.62
CA ILE A 188 -7.35 2.78 -18.47
C ILE A 188 -8.77 3.35 -18.34
N LYS A 189 -9.73 2.45 -18.18
CA LYS A 189 -11.09 2.75 -17.71
C LYS A 189 -11.18 2.42 -16.23
N THR A 190 -12.05 3.14 -15.52
CA THR A 190 -12.14 3.11 -14.07
C THR A 190 -13.55 3.00 -13.55
N ARG A 191 -13.66 2.35 -12.39
CA ARG A 191 -14.85 2.33 -11.54
C ARG A 191 -14.48 2.87 -10.17
N TRP A 192 -15.28 3.80 -9.64
CA TRP A 192 -15.01 4.47 -8.37
C TRP A 192 -16.04 4.05 -7.33
N LEU A 193 -15.55 3.48 -6.24
CA LEU A 193 -16.34 2.91 -5.16
C LEU A 193 -16.11 3.73 -3.89
N GLY A 194 -17.16 3.96 -3.11
CA GLY A 194 -17.11 4.85 -1.96
C GLY A 194 -17.82 4.32 -0.73
N LYS A 195 -17.34 4.81 0.42
CA LYS A 195 -18.05 4.90 1.70
C LYS A 195 -17.65 6.25 2.29
N ASN A 196 -18.56 7.22 2.31
CA ASN A 196 -18.25 8.59 2.74
C ASN A 196 -17.00 9.17 2.02
N ALA A 197 -16.83 8.86 0.73
CA ALA A 197 -15.57 9.05 0.02
C ALA A 197 -15.11 10.52 -0.08
N LEU A 198 -16.07 11.45 -0.12
CA LEU A 198 -15.84 12.90 -0.22
C LEU A 198 -15.90 13.62 1.14
N THR A 199 -16.14 12.90 2.24
CA THR A 199 -16.23 13.50 3.58
C THR A 199 -14.89 14.10 3.98
N LYS A 200 -14.92 15.38 4.34
CA LYS A 200 -13.77 16.17 4.75
C LYS A 200 -13.31 15.78 6.16
N ASN A 201 -12.09 15.27 6.28
CA ASN A 201 -11.47 14.82 7.53
C ASN A 201 -9.94 14.98 7.51
N GLN A 202 -9.29 14.77 8.65
CA GLN A 202 -7.83 14.62 8.72
C GLN A 202 -7.43 13.18 8.33
N PHE A 203 -6.40 13.07 7.49
CA PHE A 203 -5.85 11.81 6.98
C PHE A 203 -4.38 11.60 7.44
N TRP A 204 -3.97 12.31 8.49
CA TRP A 204 -2.65 12.19 9.15
C TRP A 204 -1.47 12.22 8.15
N SER A 205 -0.43 11.42 8.42
CA SER A 205 0.76 11.34 7.56
C SER A 205 0.49 10.77 6.17
N ALA A 206 -0.69 10.20 5.89
CA ALA A 206 -1.01 9.73 4.54
C ALA A 206 -1.02 10.88 3.52
N THR A 207 -1.29 12.11 3.98
CA THR A 207 -1.33 13.30 3.14
C THR A 207 0.05 13.82 2.73
N LYS A 208 1.14 13.28 3.29
CA LYS A 208 2.52 13.74 3.01
C LYS A 208 2.99 13.45 1.60
N ILE A 209 2.32 12.55 0.88
CA ILE A 209 2.53 12.36 -0.56
C ILE A 209 2.21 13.62 -1.37
N ILE A 210 1.26 14.45 -0.91
CA ILE A 210 0.79 15.63 -1.63
C ILE A 210 1.93 16.63 -1.90
N PRO A 211 2.64 17.15 -0.88
CA PRO A 211 3.75 18.06 -1.13
C PRO A 211 4.90 17.41 -1.91
N THR A 212 5.16 16.11 -1.75
CA THR A 212 6.16 15.40 -2.56
C THR A 212 5.82 15.45 -4.05
N LEU A 213 4.59 15.09 -4.42
CA LEU A 213 4.15 15.12 -5.83
C LEU A 213 4.08 16.55 -6.37
N ASN A 214 3.66 17.51 -5.54
CA ASN A 214 3.61 18.93 -5.91
C ASN A 214 5.00 19.46 -6.29
N VAL A 215 6.04 19.15 -5.50
CA VAL A 215 7.42 19.56 -5.80
C VAL A 215 7.90 18.98 -7.14
N VAL A 216 7.65 17.70 -7.40
CA VAL A 216 7.98 17.07 -8.69
C VAL A 216 7.25 17.76 -9.85
N CYS A 217 5.94 17.98 -9.70
CA CYS A 217 5.13 18.66 -10.70
C CYS A 217 5.66 20.08 -11.00
N ALA A 218 5.97 20.86 -9.96
CA ALA A 218 6.49 22.22 -10.10
C ALA A 218 7.88 22.25 -10.75
N ALA A 219 8.78 21.35 -10.31
CA ALA A 219 10.14 21.26 -10.83
C ALA A 219 10.13 20.87 -12.32
N ASN A 220 9.39 19.81 -12.69
CA ASN A 220 9.30 19.37 -14.08
C ASN A 220 8.53 20.35 -14.97
N SER A 221 7.53 21.08 -14.45
CA SER A 221 6.85 22.14 -15.20
C SER A 221 7.82 23.26 -15.60
N LYS A 222 8.79 23.58 -14.74
CA LYS A 222 9.83 24.58 -15.04
C LYS A 222 10.89 24.02 -15.99
N TYR A 223 11.26 22.75 -15.82
CA TYR A 223 12.28 22.08 -16.63
C TYR A 223 11.87 20.62 -16.94
N GLY A 224 11.26 20.38 -18.11
CA GLY A 224 10.72 19.07 -18.46
C GLY A 224 11.75 17.95 -18.66
N ARG A 225 13.05 18.26 -18.74
CA ARG A 225 14.13 17.25 -18.80
C ARG A 225 14.82 17.03 -17.47
N LEU A 226 14.45 17.78 -16.42
CA LEU A 226 15.01 17.60 -15.08
C LEU A 226 14.60 16.24 -14.54
N ASP A 227 15.57 15.46 -14.07
CA ASP A 227 15.29 14.27 -13.26
C ASP A 227 15.42 14.60 -11.77
N ILE A 228 14.42 14.21 -10.98
CA ILE A 228 14.34 14.55 -9.56
C ILE A 228 15.38 13.79 -8.74
N GLU A 229 15.85 12.64 -9.23
CA GLU A 229 16.98 11.90 -8.64
C GLU A 229 18.24 12.75 -8.50
N ASN A 230 18.44 13.71 -9.42
CA ASN A 230 19.59 14.62 -9.44
C ASN A 230 19.39 15.86 -8.57
N CYS A 231 18.23 16.00 -7.93
CA CYS A 231 17.89 17.20 -7.20
C CYS A 231 18.32 17.13 -5.73
N TYR A 232 18.83 18.25 -5.21
CA TYR A 232 19.29 18.40 -3.83
C TYR A 232 18.64 19.59 -3.13
N LEU A 233 18.26 19.39 -1.88
CA LEU A 233 17.77 20.44 -0.98
C LEU A 233 18.97 21.18 -0.39
N ASN A 234 19.00 22.50 -0.54
CA ASN A 234 20.08 23.40 -0.12
C ASN A 234 21.48 22.88 -0.53
N ASN A 235 21.59 22.27 -1.72
CA ASN A 235 22.82 21.64 -2.25
C ASN A 235 23.43 20.53 -1.40
N LYS A 236 22.72 20.03 -0.37
CA LYS A 236 23.25 19.10 0.64
C LYS A 236 22.55 17.76 0.69
N TYR A 237 21.22 17.74 0.68
CA TYR A 237 20.44 16.51 0.89
C TYR A 237 19.77 16.07 -0.40
N ASN A 238 19.98 14.84 -0.84
CA ASN A 238 19.31 14.31 -2.03
C ASN A 238 17.79 14.29 -1.82
N PHE A 239 17.02 14.70 -2.83
CA PHE A 239 15.57 14.78 -2.74
C PHE A 239 14.91 13.41 -2.52
N GLN A 240 15.39 12.35 -3.19
CA GLN A 240 14.87 11.00 -3.03
C GLN A 240 15.06 10.47 -1.61
N ASP A 241 16.21 10.74 -0.98
CA ASP A 241 16.47 10.34 0.41
C ASP A 241 15.51 11.03 1.40
N ILE A 242 15.18 12.31 1.15
CA ILE A 242 14.15 13.03 1.93
C ILE A 242 12.79 12.36 1.79
N VAL A 243 12.40 11.96 0.57
CA VAL A 243 11.14 11.26 0.33
C VAL A 243 11.15 9.88 1.00
N LEU A 244 12.27 9.16 0.95
CA LEU A 244 12.43 7.89 1.67
C LEU A 244 12.21 8.07 3.17
N ASP A 245 12.75 9.10 3.82
CA ASP A 245 12.49 9.38 5.23
C ASP A 245 11.02 9.72 5.51
N ILE A 246 10.37 10.49 4.63
CA ILE A 246 8.94 10.81 4.74
C ILE A 246 8.09 9.55 4.76
N VAL A 247 8.39 8.58 3.90
CA VAL A 247 7.56 7.39 3.70
C VAL A 247 7.94 6.25 4.66
N SER A 248 9.24 5.96 4.80
CA SER A 248 9.74 4.81 5.56
C SER A 248 9.94 5.08 7.05
N TYR A 249 9.92 6.34 7.51
CA TYR A 249 10.19 6.72 8.90
C TYR A 249 11.54 6.20 9.41
N GLN A 250 12.56 6.19 8.54
CA GLN A 250 13.93 5.83 8.91
C GLN A 250 14.64 6.94 9.68
N ASN A 251 14.20 8.19 9.50
CA ASN A 251 14.74 9.38 10.16
C ASN A 251 16.27 9.51 9.98
N LYS A 252 16.79 9.19 8.79
CA LYS A 252 18.23 9.27 8.48
C LYS A 252 18.72 10.70 8.34
N ILE A 253 17.90 11.56 7.75
CA ILE A 253 18.15 12.97 7.49
C ILE A 253 17.23 13.84 8.36
N ALA A 254 15.94 13.54 8.37
CA ALA A 254 14.93 14.32 9.08
C ALA A 254 13.72 13.45 9.48
N SER A 255 12.94 13.93 10.44
CA SER A 255 11.67 13.27 10.77
C SER A 255 10.70 13.35 9.58
N SER A 256 9.82 12.34 9.44
CA SER A 256 8.78 12.34 8.40
C SER A 256 7.90 13.61 8.42
N ASN A 257 7.59 14.14 9.60
CA ASN A 257 6.80 15.36 9.74
C ASN A 257 7.57 16.61 9.28
N SER A 258 8.77 16.84 9.82
CA SER A 258 9.58 18.03 9.51
C SER A 258 10.02 18.08 8.04
N ALA A 259 10.35 16.92 7.45
CA ALA A 259 10.68 16.78 6.04
C ALA A 259 9.48 17.12 5.13
N ALA A 260 8.30 16.55 5.42
CA ALA A 260 7.11 16.84 4.63
C ALA A 260 6.62 18.29 4.81
N ALA A 261 6.79 18.87 5.99
CA ALA A 261 6.52 20.27 6.25
C ALA A 261 7.48 21.18 5.46
N MET A 262 8.75 20.82 5.33
CA MET A 262 9.71 21.49 4.44
C MET A 262 9.25 21.43 2.98
N LEU A 263 8.78 20.29 2.48
CA LEU A 263 8.32 20.21 1.09
C LEU A 263 7.11 21.11 0.81
N LYS A 264 6.22 21.33 1.80
CA LYS A 264 5.13 22.32 1.66
C LYS A 264 5.63 23.76 1.48
N ARG A 265 6.87 24.06 1.86
CA ARG A 265 7.44 25.42 1.76
C ARG A 265 7.73 25.86 0.33
N PHE A 266 7.72 24.97 -0.67
CA PHE A 266 7.96 25.36 -2.08
C PHE A 266 6.77 26.06 -2.75
N GLN A 267 5.62 26.13 -2.07
CA GLN A 267 4.46 26.90 -2.49
C GLN A 267 3.87 27.66 -1.30
N THR A 268 3.09 28.71 -1.57
CA THR A 268 2.26 29.28 -0.51
C THR A 268 1.21 28.26 -0.09
N PRO A 269 0.71 28.29 1.16
CA PRO A 269 -0.34 27.36 1.59
C PRO A 269 -1.59 27.38 0.70
N LEU A 270 -1.97 28.57 0.22
CA LEU A 270 -3.12 28.74 -0.67
C LEU A 270 -2.86 28.17 -2.07
N ASP A 271 -1.66 28.37 -2.63
CA ASP A 271 -1.32 27.82 -3.94
C ASP A 271 -1.26 26.29 -3.92
N LEU A 272 -0.72 25.70 -2.84
CA LEU A 272 -0.69 24.24 -2.68
C LEU A 272 -2.09 23.65 -2.56
N GLU A 273 -2.98 24.32 -1.81
CA GLU A 273 -4.38 23.94 -1.72
C GLU A 273 -5.09 24.06 -3.08
N ASN A 274 -4.91 25.18 -3.78
CA ASN A 274 -5.51 25.42 -5.09
C ASN A 274 -4.98 24.42 -6.13
N TRP A 275 -3.70 24.07 -6.07
CA TRP A 275 -3.13 23.00 -6.89
C TRP A 275 -3.85 21.68 -6.62
N LEU A 276 -4.05 21.30 -5.35
CA LEU A 276 -4.77 20.07 -5.00
C LEU A 276 -6.23 20.10 -5.48
N LYS A 277 -6.93 21.23 -5.29
CA LYS A 277 -8.30 21.44 -5.81
C LYS A 277 -8.36 21.31 -7.33
N SER A 278 -7.36 21.84 -8.04
CA SER A 278 -7.31 21.79 -9.50
C SER A 278 -7.10 20.39 -10.06
N ILE A 279 -6.46 19.49 -9.32
CA ILE A 279 -6.20 18.12 -9.78
C ILE A 279 -7.31 17.14 -9.36
N THR A 280 -7.91 17.31 -8.19
CA THR A 280 -8.98 16.41 -7.70
C THR A 280 -10.38 16.88 -8.03
N GLY A 281 -10.58 18.19 -8.19
CA GLY A 281 -11.91 18.81 -8.36
C GLY A 281 -12.64 19.09 -7.06
N ASN A 282 -12.16 18.59 -5.93
CA ASN A 282 -12.81 18.77 -4.63
C ASN A 282 -12.56 20.16 -4.06
N GLN A 283 -13.47 21.11 -4.34
CA GLN A 283 -13.37 22.50 -3.89
C GLN A 283 -13.56 22.67 -2.37
N GLN A 284 -14.03 21.65 -1.66
CA GLN A 284 -14.35 21.72 -0.23
C GLN A 284 -13.15 21.41 0.67
N LEU A 285 -12.04 20.89 0.13
CA LEU A 285 -10.85 20.57 0.92
C LEU A 285 -10.13 21.82 1.45
N GLU A 286 -9.37 21.63 2.53
CA GLU A 286 -8.53 22.65 3.18
C GLU A 286 -7.14 22.08 3.48
N PHE A 287 -6.08 22.54 2.80
CA PHE A 287 -4.75 21.90 2.89
C PHE A 287 -3.61 22.91 2.97
N ARG A 288 -3.52 23.60 4.12
CA ARG A 288 -2.64 24.74 4.36
C ARG A 288 -1.65 24.56 5.51
N SER A 289 -1.82 23.51 6.32
CA SER A 289 -1.04 23.35 7.55
C SER A 289 0.18 22.44 7.46
N GLY A 290 1.12 22.60 8.39
CA GLY A 290 2.25 21.68 8.59
C GLY A 290 1.84 20.33 9.20
N TYR A 291 2.81 19.63 9.79
CA TYR A 291 2.61 18.29 10.35
C TYR A 291 2.95 18.21 11.84
N GLY A 292 2.66 19.27 12.59
CA GLY A 292 2.93 19.35 14.03
C GLY A 292 4.41 19.53 14.41
N GLU A 293 5.30 19.66 13.43
CA GLU A 293 6.73 19.93 13.62
C GLU A 293 7.17 21.11 12.75
N THR A 294 8.24 21.79 13.16
CA THR A 294 8.89 22.81 12.35
C THR A 294 9.45 22.19 11.06
N PRO A 295 9.42 22.90 9.93
CA PRO A 295 10.08 22.44 8.71
C PRO A 295 11.56 22.16 8.94
N PHE A 296 12.05 21.02 8.45
CA PHE A 296 13.47 20.63 8.56
C PHE A 296 14.41 21.74 8.05
N ILE A 297 14.07 22.33 6.90
CA ILE A 297 14.66 23.56 6.39
C ILE A 297 13.50 24.55 6.20
N SER A 298 13.56 25.71 6.86
CA SER A 298 12.47 26.70 6.82
C SER A 298 12.40 27.47 5.50
N GLN A 299 13.56 27.66 4.84
CA GLN A 299 13.71 28.32 3.55
C GLN A 299 14.43 27.37 2.58
N PRO A 300 13.77 26.29 2.13
CA PRO A 300 14.42 25.33 1.25
C PRO A 300 14.60 25.88 -0.16
N SER A 301 15.68 25.47 -0.81
CA SER A 301 15.89 25.62 -2.25
C SER A 301 16.21 24.26 -2.84
N LEU A 302 15.65 23.99 -4.02
CA LEU A 302 15.89 22.76 -4.78
C LEU A 302 16.88 23.08 -5.90
N PHE A 303 17.97 22.33 -5.97
CA PHE A 303 19.00 22.49 -7.00
C PHE A 303 19.11 21.22 -7.84
N ASP A 304 19.30 21.39 -9.15
CA ASP A 304 19.83 20.31 -9.99
C ASP A 304 21.34 20.26 -9.79
N LYS A 305 21.83 19.14 -9.24
CA LYS A 305 23.26 18.96 -8.95
C LYS A 305 24.10 18.87 -10.21
N LEU A 306 23.55 18.36 -11.31
CA LEU A 306 24.29 18.18 -12.56
C LEU A 306 24.56 19.53 -13.23
N THR A 307 23.58 20.44 -13.24
CA THR A 307 23.73 21.75 -13.89
C THR A 307 24.09 22.86 -12.90
N GLY A 308 24.06 22.59 -11.58
CA GLY A 308 24.22 23.59 -10.53
C GLY A 308 23.07 24.60 -10.44
N LYS A 309 21.95 24.34 -11.13
CA LYS A 309 20.88 25.33 -11.30
C LYS A 309 19.88 25.25 -10.16
N GLN A 310 19.51 26.40 -9.63
CA GLN A 310 18.41 26.50 -8.66
C GLN A 310 17.06 26.37 -9.39
N ILE A 311 16.31 25.33 -9.03
CA ILE A 311 15.06 24.91 -9.65
C ILE A 311 13.86 25.58 -8.98
N LEU A 312 13.69 25.35 -7.67
CA LEU A 312 12.59 25.89 -6.87
C LEU A 312 13.14 26.58 -5.62
N ASN A 313 12.36 27.53 -5.11
CA ASN A 313 12.65 28.28 -3.89
C ASN A 313 11.48 28.21 -2.93
N ALA A 314 11.79 28.44 -1.66
CA ALA A 314 10.79 28.65 -0.64
C ALA A 314 9.85 29.79 -1.02
N ALA A 315 8.56 29.57 -0.78
CA ALA A 315 7.55 30.60 -0.80
C ALA A 315 7.71 31.54 0.43
N PRO A 316 7.39 32.83 0.27
CA PRO A 316 7.64 33.84 1.31
C PRO A 316 6.75 33.65 2.55
N THR A 317 5.58 33.05 2.41
CA THR A 317 4.59 32.89 3.48
C THR A 317 4.82 31.62 4.29
N GLY A 318 4.70 31.69 5.62
CA GLY A 318 4.69 30.55 6.55
C GLY A 318 3.58 29.51 6.30
N LEU A 319 3.65 28.35 6.95
CA LEU A 319 2.54 27.38 6.96
C LEU A 319 1.46 27.82 7.95
N GLU A 320 0.19 27.54 7.65
CA GLU A 320 -0.92 27.78 8.57
C GLU A 320 -1.01 26.68 9.66
N ILE A 321 -1.86 26.88 10.66
CA ILE A 321 -2.13 25.89 11.72
C ILE A 321 -3.47 25.20 11.45
N ASP A 322 -3.52 23.88 11.70
CA ASP A 322 -4.70 23.00 11.75
C ASP A 322 -5.52 22.76 10.46
N LYS A 323 -5.22 23.41 9.33
CA LYS A 323 -5.91 23.17 8.05
C LYS A 323 -5.28 22.05 7.22
N ASN A 324 -5.54 20.78 7.54
CA ASN A 324 -5.17 19.61 6.71
C ASN A 324 -6.35 18.64 6.58
N TYR A 325 -7.46 19.14 6.05
CA TYR A 325 -8.69 18.42 5.83
C TYR A 325 -8.90 18.11 4.35
N LEU A 326 -9.04 16.84 4.02
CA LEU A 326 -9.30 16.35 2.67
C LEU A 326 -10.17 15.10 2.74
N SER A 327 -10.38 14.42 1.63
CA SER A 327 -11.24 13.24 1.56
C SER A 327 -10.47 11.97 1.15
N ALA A 328 -11.07 10.79 1.39
CA ALA A 328 -10.49 9.53 0.93
C ALA A 328 -10.38 9.50 -0.61
N TYR A 329 -11.31 10.17 -1.30
CA TYR A 329 -11.25 10.38 -2.75
C TYR A 329 -9.99 11.13 -3.17
N ASP A 330 -9.62 12.23 -2.49
CA ASP A 330 -8.48 13.07 -2.91
C ASP A 330 -7.17 12.29 -2.93
N LEU A 331 -6.91 11.47 -1.89
CA LEU A 331 -5.72 10.61 -1.85
C LEU A 331 -5.81 9.47 -2.87
N THR A 332 -6.97 8.84 -3.02
CA THR A 332 -7.18 7.77 -4.00
C THR A 332 -6.95 8.28 -5.43
N ARG A 333 -7.41 9.50 -5.71
CA ARG A 333 -7.19 10.21 -6.97
C ARG A 333 -5.70 10.39 -7.23
N LEU A 334 -4.94 10.92 -6.28
CA LEU A 334 -3.50 11.07 -6.41
C LEU A 334 -2.76 9.75 -6.64
N MET A 335 -3.11 8.71 -5.88
CA MET A 335 -2.49 7.38 -6.02
C MET A 335 -2.78 6.78 -7.40
N SER A 336 -4.00 6.91 -7.91
CA SER A 336 -4.35 6.45 -9.26
C SER A 336 -3.66 7.27 -10.36
N MET A 337 -3.53 8.59 -10.19
CA MET A 337 -2.80 9.44 -11.14
C MET A 337 -1.29 9.10 -11.17
N LEU A 338 -0.71 8.71 -10.03
CA LEU A 338 0.68 8.26 -9.94
C LEU A 338 0.87 6.89 -10.59
N GLY A 339 0.06 5.90 -10.18
CA GLY A 339 0.19 4.51 -10.64
C GLY A 339 -0.15 4.33 -12.12
N TRP A 340 -1.14 5.07 -12.64
CA TRP A 340 -1.55 4.98 -14.04
C TRP A 340 -1.09 6.15 -14.90
N HIS A 341 -0.06 6.89 -14.46
CA HIS A 341 0.38 8.12 -15.11
C HIS A 341 0.56 7.97 -16.64
N LEU A 342 1.17 6.86 -17.08
CA LEU A 342 1.41 6.59 -18.51
C LEU A 342 0.16 6.14 -19.29
N HIS A 343 -0.87 5.67 -18.59
CA HIS A 343 -2.04 4.99 -19.15
C HIS A 343 -3.34 5.82 -19.07
N ILE A 344 -3.25 7.03 -18.52
CA ILE A 344 -4.32 8.03 -18.53
C ILE A 344 -4.01 9.16 -19.50
N ASN A 345 -5.07 9.81 -20.00
CA ASN A 345 -4.98 10.96 -20.89
C ASN A 345 -4.15 12.11 -20.26
N GLN A 346 -3.43 12.86 -21.08
CA GLN A 346 -2.54 13.94 -20.61
C GLN A 346 -3.28 15.01 -19.76
N SER A 347 -4.54 15.30 -20.07
CA SER A 347 -5.40 16.19 -19.30
C SER A 347 -5.78 15.66 -17.91
N ALA A 348 -5.60 14.36 -17.67
CA ALA A 348 -5.85 13.68 -16.39
C ALA A 348 -4.56 13.36 -15.60
N ARG A 349 -3.37 13.49 -16.21
CA ARG A 349 -2.08 13.23 -15.55
C ARG A 349 -1.76 14.25 -14.46
N LEU A 350 -0.83 13.88 -13.56
CA LEU A 350 -0.17 14.85 -12.66
C LEU A 350 0.42 16.00 -13.50
N PRO A 351 0.08 17.26 -13.22
CA PRO A 351 0.40 18.37 -14.11
C PRO A 351 1.91 18.61 -14.18
N GLY A 352 2.47 18.61 -15.40
CA GLY A 352 3.88 18.87 -15.67
C GLY A 352 4.86 17.77 -15.27
N ALA A 353 4.48 16.86 -14.37
CA ALA A 353 5.30 15.74 -13.94
C ALA A 353 5.74 14.87 -15.13
N GLN A 354 6.97 14.39 -15.05
CA GLN A 354 7.57 13.51 -16.06
C GLN A 354 7.81 12.12 -15.47
N TRP A 355 7.67 11.10 -16.30
CA TRP A 355 7.78 9.72 -15.85
C TRP A 355 9.13 9.38 -15.23
N HIS A 356 10.22 9.91 -15.80
CA HIS A 356 11.56 9.71 -15.27
C HIS A 356 11.73 10.25 -13.85
N SER A 357 10.99 11.28 -13.43
CA SER A 357 11.00 11.74 -12.03
C SER A 357 10.00 11.01 -11.13
N LEU A 358 8.87 10.54 -11.68
CA LEU A 358 7.88 9.80 -10.90
C LEU A 358 8.37 8.41 -10.49
N LYS A 359 9.29 7.80 -11.26
CA LYS A 359 9.91 6.50 -10.94
C LYS A 359 10.52 6.50 -9.52
N ASP A 360 11.14 7.61 -9.11
CA ASP A 360 11.84 7.73 -7.82
C ASP A 360 10.86 7.87 -6.66
N ILE A 361 9.73 8.53 -6.90
CA ILE A 361 8.64 8.61 -5.92
C ILE A 361 8.03 7.22 -5.71
N ILE A 362 7.77 6.48 -6.79
CA ILE A 362 7.25 5.12 -6.73
C ILE A 362 8.21 4.20 -5.96
N TYR A 363 9.51 4.30 -6.24
CA TYR A 363 10.55 3.57 -5.51
C TYR A 363 10.50 3.88 -4.01
N ALA A 364 10.50 5.16 -3.63
CA ALA A 364 10.46 5.55 -2.22
C ALA A 364 9.17 5.11 -1.51
N MET A 365 8.02 5.24 -2.18
CA MET A 365 6.73 4.81 -1.65
C MET A 365 6.58 3.29 -1.52
N GLY A 366 7.33 2.50 -2.30
CA GLY A 366 7.42 1.05 -2.13
C GLY A 366 7.94 0.63 -0.74
N HIS A 367 8.66 1.52 -0.06
CA HIS A 367 9.31 1.30 1.25
C HIS A 367 8.48 1.73 2.46
N ASP A 368 7.20 2.12 2.29
CA ASP A 368 6.32 2.42 3.42
C ASP A 368 6.18 1.20 4.36
N LYS A 369 6.10 1.49 5.66
CA LYS A 369 6.07 0.47 6.73
C LYS A 369 4.77 -0.35 6.76
N ALA A 370 3.63 0.22 6.35
CA ALA A 370 2.35 -0.46 6.42
C ALA A 370 2.20 -1.44 5.26
N ARG A 371 1.94 -2.71 5.58
CA ARG A 371 1.84 -3.79 4.58
C ARG A 371 0.45 -4.41 4.49
N TYR A 372 -0.62 -3.64 4.68
CA TYR A 372 -1.99 -4.19 4.64
C TYR A 372 -2.32 -4.90 3.32
N ALA A 373 -1.89 -4.37 2.17
CA ALA A 373 -2.09 -5.05 0.89
C ALA A 373 -1.36 -6.40 0.83
N GLU A 374 -0.16 -6.53 1.40
CA GLU A 374 0.53 -7.83 1.47
C GLU A 374 -0.13 -8.78 2.45
N VAL A 375 -0.55 -8.28 3.62
CA VAL A 375 -1.33 -9.06 4.61
C VAL A 375 -2.58 -9.63 3.95
N ALA A 376 -3.26 -8.86 3.10
CA ALA A 376 -4.41 -9.33 2.34
C ALA A 376 -4.04 -10.42 1.33
N LEU A 377 -3.04 -10.21 0.47
CA LEU A 377 -2.60 -11.22 -0.51
C LEU A 377 -2.18 -12.53 0.16
N GLU A 378 -1.49 -12.42 1.29
CA GLU A 378 -1.12 -13.54 2.16
C GLU A 378 -2.35 -14.24 2.72
N THR A 379 -3.26 -13.51 3.36
CA THR A 379 -4.46 -14.05 4.01
C THR A 379 -5.36 -14.79 3.01
N LEU A 380 -5.40 -14.31 1.77
CA LEU A 380 -6.17 -14.91 0.66
C LEU A 380 -5.42 -16.05 -0.06
N GLY A 381 -4.18 -16.36 0.34
CA GLY A 381 -3.37 -17.42 -0.27
C GLY A 381 -3.03 -17.16 -1.74
N LEU A 382 -2.78 -15.90 -2.10
CA LEU A 382 -2.59 -15.48 -3.49
C LEU A 382 -1.12 -15.35 -3.91
N GLU A 383 -0.17 -15.32 -2.98
CA GLU A 383 1.23 -14.95 -3.27
C GLU A 383 1.90 -15.81 -4.36
N LYS A 384 1.60 -17.11 -4.41
CA LYS A 384 2.15 -18.03 -5.42
C LYS A 384 1.36 -18.04 -6.74
N THR A 385 0.30 -17.25 -6.83
CA THR A 385 -0.58 -17.16 -8.02
C THR A 385 -0.60 -15.78 -8.66
N ILE A 386 0.15 -14.83 -8.12
CA ILE A 386 0.28 -13.49 -8.70
C ILE A 386 1.68 -13.31 -9.30
N LEU A 387 1.74 -12.56 -10.40
CA LEU A 387 2.99 -12.12 -11.02
C LEU A 387 3.10 -10.60 -11.03
N ASN A 388 4.35 -10.13 -11.05
CA ASN A 388 4.72 -8.72 -11.20
C ASN A 388 3.97 -7.78 -10.24
N PRO A 389 3.93 -8.05 -8.92
CA PRO A 389 3.25 -7.19 -7.98
C PRO A 389 3.89 -5.80 -7.95
N VAL A 390 3.05 -4.77 -7.84
CA VAL A 390 3.41 -3.39 -7.56
C VAL A 390 2.58 -2.96 -6.36
N ILE A 391 3.24 -2.61 -5.26
CA ILE A 391 2.59 -2.19 -4.02
C ILE A 391 3.33 -1.00 -3.45
N PHE A 392 2.72 0.17 -3.51
CA PHE A 392 3.26 1.37 -2.87
C PHE A 392 2.16 2.08 -2.09
N SER A 393 2.52 2.65 -0.94
CA SER A 393 1.55 3.17 0.01
C SER A 393 2.10 4.33 0.84
N LYS A 394 1.20 4.95 1.60
CA LYS A 394 1.56 5.83 2.72
C LYS A 394 0.58 5.61 3.86
N LEU A 395 1.12 5.31 5.04
CA LEU A 395 0.33 5.26 6.27
C LEU A 395 0.22 6.62 6.95
N GLY A 396 -0.83 6.80 7.75
CA GLY A 396 -0.96 7.82 8.77
C GLY A 396 -1.67 7.26 9.99
N TYR A 397 -1.28 7.67 11.18
CA TYR A 397 -1.96 7.27 12.40
C TYR A 397 -1.72 8.32 13.50
N GLY A 398 -2.58 8.29 14.50
CA GLY A 398 -2.41 9.09 15.70
C GLY A 398 -3.66 9.12 16.55
N TYR A 399 -3.54 9.78 17.70
CA TYR A 399 -4.66 10.13 18.55
C TYR A 399 -5.08 11.58 18.27
N SER A 400 -6.33 11.80 17.92
CA SER A 400 -6.88 13.14 17.78
C SER A 400 -7.36 13.64 19.14
N ASN A 401 -6.69 14.67 19.68
CA ASN A 401 -7.11 15.33 20.91
C ASN A 401 -8.51 15.96 20.76
N SER A 402 -8.76 16.67 19.65
CA SER A 402 -10.03 17.38 19.43
C SER A 402 -11.22 16.45 19.23
N ARG A 403 -10.99 15.23 18.73
CA ARG A 403 -12.05 14.23 18.49
C ARG A 403 -12.11 13.15 19.56
N ASN A 404 -11.09 13.07 20.43
CA ASN A 404 -10.90 12.01 21.43
C ASN A 404 -10.97 10.60 20.81
N LYS A 405 -10.18 10.34 19.74
CA LYS A 405 -10.22 9.09 18.97
C LYS A 405 -8.84 8.66 18.46
N PHE A 406 -8.60 7.35 18.39
CA PHE A 406 -7.48 6.78 17.64
C PHE A 406 -7.87 6.61 16.18
N GLU A 407 -6.93 6.91 15.29
CA GLU A 407 -7.16 6.91 13.86
C GLU A 407 -6.02 6.21 13.12
N ILE A 408 -6.37 5.40 12.12
CA ILE A 408 -5.44 4.85 11.14
C ILE A 408 -5.93 5.29 9.76
N THR A 409 -5.00 5.74 8.93
CA THR A 409 -5.21 6.05 7.52
C THR A 409 -4.24 5.24 6.69
N TYR A 410 -4.75 4.64 5.63
CA TYR A 410 -3.94 3.90 4.67
C TYR A 410 -4.32 4.32 3.26
N THR A 411 -3.37 4.86 2.51
CA THR A 411 -3.53 5.10 1.06
C THR A 411 -2.53 4.25 0.30
N ALA A 412 -2.98 3.57 -0.75
CA ALA A 412 -2.20 2.58 -1.46
C ALA A 412 -2.59 2.47 -2.93
N PHE A 413 -1.62 2.00 -3.71
CA PHE A 413 -1.82 1.51 -5.06
C PHE A 413 -1.34 0.07 -5.14
N LEU A 414 -2.09 -0.76 -5.85
CA LEU A 414 -1.83 -2.17 -6.04
C LEU A 414 -2.03 -2.55 -7.52
N GLN A 415 -1.07 -3.27 -8.09
CA GLN A 415 -1.20 -3.90 -9.41
C GLN A 415 -0.51 -5.25 -9.42
N PHE A 416 -1.11 -6.26 -10.03
CA PHE A 416 -0.51 -7.57 -10.25
C PHE A 416 -1.26 -8.35 -11.34
N ILE A 417 -0.61 -9.36 -11.92
CA ILE A 417 -1.25 -10.31 -12.83
C ILE A 417 -1.71 -11.51 -12.01
N ASP A 418 -3.00 -11.83 -12.07
CA ASP A 418 -3.64 -12.97 -11.42
C ASP A 418 -3.64 -14.18 -12.36
N GLU A 419 -2.85 -15.21 -12.05
CA GLU A 419 -2.68 -16.40 -12.88
C GLU A 419 -3.60 -17.57 -12.50
N ARG A 420 -4.53 -17.39 -11.55
CA ARG A 420 -5.38 -18.51 -11.08
C ARG A 420 -6.25 -19.13 -12.17
N PHE A 421 -6.64 -18.33 -13.17
CA PHE A 421 -7.45 -18.75 -14.30
C PHE A 421 -6.62 -19.02 -15.57
N LYS A 422 -5.29 -19.07 -15.46
CA LYS A 422 -4.40 -19.32 -16.60
C LYS A 422 -4.50 -20.79 -17.02
N THR A 423 -5.17 -21.07 -18.14
CA THR A 423 -5.21 -22.39 -18.75
C THR A 423 -4.78 -22.32 -20.22
N GLY A 424 -3.79 -23.13 -20.61
CA GLY A 424 -3.29 -23.18 -21.98
C GLY A 424 -2.77 -21.82 -22.48
N THR A 425 -3.48 -21.24 -23.44
CA THR A 425 -3.16 -19.96 -24.10
C THR A 425 -3.77 -18.73 -23.41
N GLN A 426 -4.67 -18.90 -22.43
CA GLN A 426 -5.31 -17.78 -21.74
C GLN A 426 -4.30 -17.07 -20.85
N LEU A 427 -4.11 -15.76 -21.04
CA LEU A 427 -3.22 -14.96 -20.20
C LEU A 427 -3.81 -14.72 -18.80
N GLY A 428 -2.95 -14.47 -17.83
CA GLY A 428 -3.37 -14.05 -16.50
C GLY A 428 -4.10 -12.70 -16.54
N LYS A 429 -4.98 -12.48 -15.56
CA LYS A 429 -5.82 -11.27 -15.49
C LYS A 429 -5.11 -10.17 -14.72
N LEU A 430 -4.83 -9.03 -15.35
CA LEU A 430 -4.36 -7.85 -14.62
C LEU A 430 -5.42 -7.40 -13.61
N ARG A 431 -5.00 -7.23 -12.36
CA ARG A 431 -5.76 -6.56 -11.29
C ARG A 431 -5.02 -5.29 -10.93
N THR A 432 -5.69 -4.13 -10.99
CA THR A 432 -5.10 -2.86 -10.61
C THR A 432 -6.10 -1.94 -9.92
N LEU A 433 -5.67 -1.31 -8.84
CA LEU A 433 -6.49 -0.38 -8.06
C LEU A 433 -5.66 0.64 -7.28
N ALA A 434 -6.28 1.78 -6.99
CA ALA A 434 -5.89 2.68 -5.92
C ALA A 434 -6.95 2.64 -4.81
N MET A 435 -6.54 2.83 -3.56
CA MET A 435 -7.47 2.89 -2.43
C MET A 435 -7.00 3.83 -1.33
N THR A 436 -7.94 4.39 -0.59
CA THR A 436 -7.69 5.08 0.67
C THR A 436 -8.76 4.70 1.68
N LEU A 437 -8.34 4.30 2.87
CA LEU A 437 -9.22 3.95 3.99
C LEU A 437 -8.82 4.78 5.21
N ARG A 438 -9.83 5.21 5.98
CA ARG A 438 -9.67 5.81 7.30
C ARG A 438 -10.49 5.01 8.31
N GLY A 439 -9.77 4.44 9.28
CA GLY A 439 -10.30 3.75 10.42
C GLY A 439 -10.26 4.63 11.67
N VAL A 440 -11.29 4.53 12.51
CA VAL A 440 -11.45 5.32 13.72
C VAL A 440 -12.02 4.45 14.85
N THR A 441 -11.42 4.52 16.02
CA THR A 441 -11.95 3.91 17.25
C THR A 441 -11.88 4.88 18.43
N ASN A 442 -12.78 4.70 19.39
CA ASN A 442 -12.64 5.34 20.70
C ASN A 442 -11.38 4.80 21.41
N PRO A 443 -10.77 5.59 22.30
CA PRO A 443 -9.64 5.15 23.11
C PRO A 443 -10.03 4.02 24.06
N GLY A 444 -9.04 3.21 24.42
CA GLY A 444 -9.21 2.11 25.35
C GLY A 444 -8.11 1.06 25.19
N ASN A 445 -8.08 0.14 26.14
CA ASN A 445 -7.13 -0.98 26.11
C ASN A 445 -7.35 -1.81 24.84
N ASN A 446 -6.26 -2.23 24.21
CA ASN A 446 -6.24 -3.06 23.00
C ASN A 446 -6.90 -2.44 21.74
N LYS A 447 -7.33 -1.18 21.78
CA LYS A 447 -8.04 -0.54 20.67
C LYS A 447 -7.18 -0.32 19.42
N TRP A 448 -5.87 -0.12 19.57
CA TRP A 448 -4.95 -0.10 18.42
C TRP A 448 -4.92 -1.43 17.67
N ALA A 449 -4.83 -2.56 18.39
CA ALA A 449 -4.79 -3.89 17.77
C ALA A 449 -6.12 -4.24 17.09
N GLU A 450 -7.25 -3.85 17.69
CA GLU A 450 -8.58 -4.02 17.09
C GLU A 450 -8.72 -3.19 15.81
N LEU A 451 -8.39 -1.90 15.85
CA LEU A 451 -8.49 -1.02 14.69
C LEU A 451 -7.53 -1.47 13.57
N ASP A 452 -6.30 -1.84 13.91
CA ASP A 452 -5.32 -2.37 12.95
C ASP A 452 -5.80 -3.64 12.26
N ALA A 453 -6.40 -4.58 13.01
CA ALA A 453 -6.99 -5.78 12.45
C ALA A 453 -8.24 -5.49 11.60
N ARG A 454 -9.07 -4.49 11.97
CA ARG A 454 -10.19 -4.03 11.13
C ARG A 454 -9.70 -3.44 9.82
N MET A 455 -8.66 -2.61 9.84
CA MET A 455 -8.04 -2.07 8.64
C MET A 455 -7.50 -3.18 7.73
N ALA A 456 -6.77 -4.15 8.31
CA ALA A 456 -6.26 -5.30 7.57
C ALA A 456 -7.38 -6.16 6.96
N ALA A 457 -8.45 -6.42 7.72
CA ALA A 457 -9.62 -7.15 7.24
C ALA A 457 -10.36 -6.40 6.12
N GLY A 458 -10.50 -5.07 6.24
CA GLY A 458 -11.13 -4.24 5.22
C GLY A 458 -10.37 -4.26 3.89
N VAL A 459 -9.04 -4.11 3.94
CA VAL A 459 -8.18 -4.24 2.74
C VAL A 459 -8.25 -5.65 2.17
N THR A 460 -8.30 -6.67 3.03
CA THR A 460 -8.47 -8.07 2.61
C THR A 460 -9.77 -8.30 1.86
N GLU A 461 -10.89 -7.77 2.35
CA GLU A 461 -12.19 -7.90 1.70
C GLU A 461 -12.27 -7.16 0.36
N ILE A 462 -11.68 -5.96 0.27
CA ILE A 462 -11.58 -5.23 -1.01
C ILE A 462 -10.83 -6.07 -2.05
N ILE A 463 -9.66 -6.59 -1.69
CA ILE A 463 -8.85 -7.41 -2.61
C ILE A 463 -9.60 -8.71 -2.95
N ARG A 464 -10.22 -9.37 -1.96
CA ARG A 464 -11.02 -10.59 -2.17
C ARG A 464 -12.09 -10.34 -3.23
N LYS A 465 -12.91 -9.30 -3.07
CA LYS A 465 -13.98 -8.97 -4.01
C LYS A 465 -13.47 -8.62 -5.41
N ILE A 466 -12.31 -7.99 -5.54
CA ILE A 466 -11.69 -7.71 -6.85
C ILE A 466 -11.21 -8.99 -7.54
N VAL A 467 -10.61 -9.91 -6.79
CA VAL A 467 -10.08 -11.16 -7.36
C VAL A 467 -11.18 -12.21 -7.58
N THR A 468 -12.31 -12.11 -6.87
CA THR A 468 -13.52 -12.93 -7.09
C THR A 468 -14.54 -12.27 -8.02
N GLU A 469 -14.28 -11.04 -8.49
CA GLU A 469 -15.12 -10.29 -9.43
C GLU A 469 -16.53 -9.96 -8.89
N GLU A 470 -16.62 -9.77 -7.57
CA GLU A 470 -17.83 -9.29 -6.90
C GLU A 470 -17.99 -7.76 -6.96
N ILE A 471 -16.93 -7.02 -7.33
CA ILE A 471 -16.92 -5.57 -7.54
C ILE A 471 -16.02 -5.16 -8.71
#